data_AF-A0A9P6SR38-F1
#
_entry.id   AF-A0A9P6SR38-F1
#
_cell.length_a   1.000
_cell.length_b   1.000
_cell.length_c   1.000
_cell.angle_alpha   90.00
_cell.angle_beta   90.00
_cell.angle_gamma   90.00
#
_symmetry.space_group_name_H-M   'P 1'
#
loop_
_entity.id
_entity.type
_entity.pdbx_description
1 polymer ?
#
loop_
_entity_poly.entity_id
_entity_poly.type
_entity_poly.pdbx_seq_one_letter_code
_entity_poly.pdbx_strand_id
1 'polypeptide(L)'
;SAISMSGNIFPLFEQLGIYEELNNVSLPSTSMDLYDTKRNDLSSVYTKEHDIVTGYGMLITARPKLYDVLRRKVPAYKISMGKKVLRTKEHDNKVTVFCSDNTEYECRILVGAD
;
A
#
# COMPACT_ATOMS: atom_id res chain seq x y z
N SER A 1 5.88 10.34 -6.60
CA SER A 1 6.54 9.02 -6.49
C SER A 1 5.57 7.94 -6.92
N ALA A 2 6.07 6.81 -7.42
CA ALA A 2 5.28 5.66 -7.87
C ALA A 2 5.62 4.40 -7.04
N ILE A 3 4.75 3.41 -7.11
CA ILE A 3 4.92 2.08 -6.49
C ILE A 3 4.72 1.06 -7.60
N SER A 4 5.69 0.15 -7.76
CA SER A 4 5.54 -1.05 -8.59
C SER A 4 5.03 -2.19 -7.70
N MET A 5 4.01 -2.88 -8.17
CA MET A 5 3.36 -3.99 -7.47
C MET A 5 3.33 -5.21 -8.38
N SER A 6 3.54 -6.38 -7.79
CA SER A 6 3.57 -7.66 -8.50
C SER A 6 2.57 -8.65 -7.89
N GLY A 7 2.58 -9.89 -8.39
CA GLY A 7 1.55 -10.90 -8.12
C GLY A 7 1.35 -11.28 -6.65
N ASN A 8 2.27 -10.93 -5.76
CA ASN A 8 2.19 -11.28 -4.35
C ASN A 8 1.12 -10.49 -3.57
N ILE A 9 0.82 -9.24 -3.96
CA ILE A 9 -0.12 -8.39 -3.20
C ILE A 9 -1.54 -8.41 -3.78
N PHE A 10 -1.71 -8.77 -5.05
CA PHE A 10 -3.00 -8.68 -5.74
C PHE A 10 -4.09 -9.61 -5.19
N PRO A 11 -3.82 -10.86 -4.75
CA PRO A 11 -4.84 -11.66 -4.08
C PRO A 11 -5.44 -10.97 -2.85
N LEU A 12 -4.61 -10.25 -2.07
CA LEU A 12 -5.10 -9.47 -0.93
C LEU A 12 -5.97 -8.30 -1.40
N PHE A 13 -5.60 -7.65 -2.50
CA PHE A 13 -6.38 -6.55 -3.07
C PHE A 13 -7.72 -7.02 -3.67
N GLU A 14 -7.80 -8.24 -4.19
CA GLU A 14 -9.06 -8.87 -4.56
C GLU A 14 -9.93 -9.14 -3.33
N GLN A 15 -9.37 -9.72 -2.27
CA GLN A 15 -10.07 -9.95 -1.00
C GLN A 15 -10.63 -8.65 -0.39
N LEU A 16 -9.90 -7.54 -0.55
CA LEU A 16 -10.32 -6.21 -0.09
C LEU A 16 -11.28 -5.50 -1.08
N GLY A 17 -11.57 -6.09 -2.24
CA GLY A 17 -12.43 -5.50 -3.27
C GLY A 17 -11.87 -4.18 -3.83
N ILE A 18 -10.55 -4.06 -3.94
CA ILE A 18 -9.85 -2.90 -4.54
C ILE A 18 -9.12 -3.22 -5.83
N TYR A 19 -8.95 -4.49 -6.19
CA TYR A 19 -8.12 -4.89 -7.33
C TYR A 19 -8.55 -4.22 -8.66
N GLU A 20 -9.81 -4.32 -9.04
CA GLU A 20 -10.35 -3.71 -10.28
C GLU A 20 -10.20 -2.18 -10.29
N GLU A 21 -10.47 -1.53 -9.16
CA GLU A 21 -10.33 -0.09 -9.03
C GLU A 21 -8.87 0.33 -9.16
N LEU A 22 -7.96 -0.44 -8.57
CA LEU A 22 -6.53 -0.21 -8.66
C LEU A 22 -6.06 -0.36 -10.11
N ASN A 23 -6.46 -1.43 -10.80
CA ASN A 23 -6.12 -1.69 -12.19
C ASN A 23 -6.49 -0.50 -13.11
N ASN A 24 -7.63 0.14 -12.86
CA ASN A 24 -8.10 1.32 -13.62
C ASN A 24 -7.27 2.60 -13.38
N VAL A 25 -6.53 2.70 -12.28
CA VAL A 25 -5.68 3.87 -11.95
C VAL A 25 -4.19 3.57 -12.09
N SER A 26 -3.84 2.36 -12.50
CA SER A 26 -2.47 1.87 -12.69
C SER A 26 -2.07 1.88 -14.17
N LEU A 27 -0.77 1.79 -14.42
CA LEU A 27 -0.20 1.47 -15.73
C LEU A 27 0.38 0.06 -15.72
N PRO A 28 0.10 -0.77 -16.74
CA PRO A 28 0.74 -2.08 -16.86
C PRO A 28 2.23 -1.93 -17.17
N SER A 29 3.05 -2.77 -16.54
CA SER A 29 4.48 -2.89 -16.83
C SER A 29 4.72 -4.16 -17.64
N THR A 30 5.11 -4.01 -18.91
CA THR A 30 5.27 -5.13 -19.87
C THR A 30 6.71 -5.61 -20.01
N SER A 31 7.66 -4.72 -19.79
CA SER A 31 9.09 -5.03 -19.84
C SER A 31 9.89 -4.13 -18.91
N MET A 32 11.11 -4.56 -18.62
CA MET A 32 12.16 -3.77 -18.01
C MET A 32 13.39 -3.88 -18.91
N ASP A 33 13.81 -2.75 -19.47
CA ASP A 33 14.94 -2.68 -20.37
C ASP A 33 16.15 -2.14 -19.60
N LEU A 34 17.26 -2.87 -19.66
CA LEU A 34 18.51 -2.54 -18.99
C LEU A 34 19.49 -1.95 -20.00
N TYR A 35 19.98 -0.76 -19.71
CA TYR A 35 20.95 -0.08 -20.56
C TYR A 35 22.26 0.18 -19.80
N ASP A 36 23.37 0.23 -20.52
CA ASP A 36 24.62 0.73 -19.98
C ASP A 36 24.62 2.28 -19.85
N THR A 37 25.72 2.85 -19.34
CA THR A 37 25.84 4.30 -19.16
C THR A 37 25.87 5.09 -20.47
N LYS A 38 26.12 4.43 -21.60
CA LYS A 38 26.09 4.99 -22.95
C LYS A 38 24.74 4.75 -23.66
N ARG A 39 23.75 4.18 -22.94
CA ARG A 39 22.43 3.79 -23.45
C ARG A 39 22.46 2.65 -24.48
N ASN A 40 23.51 1.84 -24.50
CA ASN A 40 23.46 0.59 -25.25
C ASN A 40 22.58 -0.40 -24.49
N ASP A 41 21.70 -1.10 -25.22
CA ASP A 41 20.87 -2.15 -24.65
C ASP A 41 21.75 -3.31 -24.18
N LEU A 42 21.58 -3.69 -22.91
CA LEU A 42 22.23 -4.85 -22.31
C LEU A 42 21.32 -6.06 -22.30
N SER A 43 20.03 -5.85 -22.00
CA SER A 43 19.03 -6.91 -21.88
C SER A 43 17.64 -6.30 -21.68
N SER A 44 16.60 -7.05 -22.07
CA SER A 44 15.21 -6.75 -21.76
C SER A 44 14.58 -7.92 -21.02
N VAL A 45 13.87 -7.64 -19.93
CA VAL A 45 13.12 -8.63 -19.14
C VAL A 45 11.64 -8.39 -19.36
N TYR A 46 10.93 -9.36 -19.96
CA TYR A 46 9.50 -9.27 -20.19
C TYR A 46 8.71 -9.79 -18.98
N THR A 47 7.63 -9.12 -18.61
CA THR A 47 6.84 -9.48 -17.42
C THR A 47 5.84 -10.61 -17.67
N LYS A 48 5.62 -11.00 -18.94
CA LYS A 48 4.63 -12.02 -19.31
C LYS A 48 4.85 -13.37 -18.62
N GLU A 49 6.10 -13.77 -18.40
CA GLU A 49 6.44 -15.02 -17.71
C GLU A 49 6.03 -14.98 -16.23
N HIS A 50 6.21 -13.81 -15.60
CA HIS A 50 5.74 -13.57 -14.24
C HIS A 50 4.20 -13.64 -14.17
N ASP A 51 3.50 -13.11 -15.16
CA ASP A 51 2.03 -13.16 -15.22
C ASP A 51 1.53 -14.60 -15.32
N ILE A 52 2.19 -15.45 -16.11
CA ILE A 52 1.85 -16.88 -16.23
C ILE A 52 2.01 -17.61 -14.89
N VAL A 53 3.08 -17.32 -14.15
CA VAL A 53 3.39 -18.01 -12.89
C VAL A 53 2.51 -17.51 -11.74
N THR A 54 2.25 -16.20 -11.69
CA THR A 54 1.55 -15.58 -10.56
C THR A 54 0.05 -15.40 -10.79
N GLY A 55 -0.40 -15.44 -12.03
CA GLY A 55 -1.77 -15.11 -12.43
C GLY A 55 -2.05 -13.61 -12.55
N TYR A 56 -1.05 -12.74 -12.31
CA TYR A 56 -1.25 -11.29 -12.30
C TYR A 56 -0.17 -10.50 -13.04
N GLY A 57 -0.62 -9.50 -13.79
CA GLY A 57 0.20 -8.46 -14.42
C GLY A 57 0.91 -7.57 -13.41
N MET A 58 2.15 -7.15 -13.71
CA MET A 58 2.81 -6.10 -12.93
C MET A 58 2.15 -4.73 -13.18
N LEU A 59 1.86 -4.01 -12.10
CA LEU A 59 1.22 -2.70 -12.15
C LEU A 59 2.09 -1.62 -11.49
N ILE A 60 2.18 -0.47 -12.15
CA ILE A 60 2.82 0.73 -11.61
C ILE A 60 1.73 1.75 -11.30
N THR A 61 1.70 2.24 -10.06
CA THR A 61 0.67 3.20 -9.62
C THR A 61 1.30 4.42 -8.98
N ALA A 62 0.74 5.60 -9.27
CA ALA A 62 1.11 6.81 -8.54
C ALA A 62 0.69 6.68 -7.08
N ARG A 63 1.60 6.95 -6.14
CA ARG A 63 1.35 6.80 -4.69
C ARG A 63 0.08 7.52 -4.20
N PRO A 64 -0.23 8.77 -4.65
CA PRO A 64 -1.48 9.43 -4.26
C PRO A 64 -2.73 8.66 -4.71
N LYS A 65 -2.71 8.03 -5.90
CA LYS A 65 -3.85 7.25 -6.41
C LYS A 65 -4.09 5.99 -5.58
N LEU A 66 -3.02 5.27 -5.22
CA LEU A 66 -3.12 4.13 -4.31
C LEU A 66 -3.67 4.56 -2.95
N TYR A 67 -3.16 5.67 -2.40
CA TYR A 67 -3.67 6.24 -1.15
C TYR A 67 -5.16 6.55 -1.24
N ASP A 68 -5.62 7.20 -2.32
CA ASP A 68 -7.02 7.57 -2.51
C ASP A 68 -7.94 6.34 -2.61
N VAL A 69 -7.49 5.26 -3.25
CA VAL A 69 -8.22 3.98 -3.32
C VAL A 69 -8.37 3.39 -1.90
N LEU A 70 -7.27 3.26 -1.16
CA LEU A 70 -7.29 2.70 0.19
C LEU A 70 -8.11 3.57 1.16
N ARG A 71 -7.92 4.88 1.12
CA ARG A 71 -8.57 5.87 1.98
C ARG A 71 -10.08 5.94 1.77
N ARG A 72 -10.60 5.56 0.59
CA ARG A 72 -12.04 5.48 0.32
C ARG A 72 -12.72 4.25 0.90
N LYS A 73 -11.97 3.19 1.24
CA LYS A 73 -12.52 1.99 1.90
C LYS A 73 -12.83 2.20 3.38
N VAL A 74 -12.30 3.26 4.00
CA VAL A 74 -12.57 3.59 5.40
C VAL A 74 -13.38 4.90 5.47
N PRO A 75 -14.57 4.90 6.09
CA PRO A 75 -15.35 6.11 6.27
C PRO A 75 -14.56 7.22 6.97
N ALA A 76 -14.67 8.44 6.47
CA ALA A 76 -13.86 9.56 6.95
C ALA A 76 -14.01 9.83 8.46
N TYR A 77 -15.23 9.67 9.01
CA TYR A 77 -15.50 9.86 10.43
C TYR A 77 -14.83 8.83 11.35
N LYS A 78 -14.33 7.70 10.80
CA LYS A 78 -13.55 6.70 11.55
C LYS A 78 -12.05 7.01 11.59
N ILE A 79 -11.61 8.07 10.90
CA ILE A 79 -10.20 8.46 10.81
C ILE A 79 -10.01 9.81 11.53
N SER A 80 -9.37 9.76 12.69
CA SER A 80 -8.99 10.96 13.44
C SER A 80 -7.64 11.48 12.93
N MET A 81 -7.68 12.54 12.12
CA MET A 81 -6.47 13.22 11.63
C MET A 81 -5.87 14.14 12.70
N GLY A 82 -4.59 14.51 12.54
CA GLY A 82 -3.89 15.40 13.48
C GLY A 82 -3.52 14.76 14.81
N LYS A 83 -3.68 13.44 14.94
CA LYS A 83 -3.32 12.67 16.14
C LYS A 83 -1.91 12.13 16.00
N LYS A 84 -0.95 12.74 16.70
CA LYS A 84 0.40 12.18 16.85
C LYS A 84 0.48 11.42 18.16
N VAL A 85 0.78 10.13 18.11
CA VAL A 85 1.00 9.30 19.30
C VAL A 85 2.31 9.71 19.97
N LEU A 86 2.28 9.95 21.29
CA LEU A 86 3.45 10.30 22.09
C LEU A 86 3.94 9.13 22.94
N ARG A 87 3.01 8.39 23.54
CA ARG A 87 3.30 7.20 24.34
C ARG A 87 2.09 6.29 24.43
N THR A 88 2.35 5.05 24.81
CA THR A 88 1.33 4.02 25.06
C THR A 88 1.57 3.44 26.46
N LYS A 89 0.51 3.02 27.13
CA LYS A 89 0.59 2.33 28.42
C LYS A 89 -0.36 1.15 28.43
N GLU A 90 0.16 -0.04 28.71
CA GLU A 90 -0.65 -1.24 28.90
C GLU A 90 -1.00 -1.43 30.37
N HIS A 91 -2.26 -1.79 30.65
CA HIS A 91 -2.77 -2.12 31.97
C HIS A 91 -4.06 -2.95 31.85
N ASP A 92 -4.21 -4.01 32.65
CA ASP A 92 -5.42 -4.85 32.72
C ASP A 92 -6.01 -5.27 31.35
N ASN A 93 -5.19 -5.80 30.44
CA ASN A 93 -5.59 -6.19 29.08
C ASN A 93 -6.13 -5.05 28.20
N LYS A 94 -5.73 -3.82 28.51
CA LYS A 94 -6.02 -2.63 27.71
C LYS A 94 -4.77 -1.82 27.47
N VAL A 95 -4.78 -1.05 26.39
CA VAL A 95 -3.72 -0.11 26.02
C VAL A 95 -4.33 1.29 25.95
N THR A 96 -3.77 2.22 26.73
CA THR A 96 -4.05 3.64 26.64
C THR A 96 -3.03 4.31 25.71
N VAL A 97 -3.52 5.05 24.72
CA VAL A 97 -2.73 5.83 23.76
C VAL A 97 -2.84 7.30 24.12
N PHE A 98 -1.71 7.99 24.28
CA PHE A 98 -1.64 9.41 24.61
C PHE A 98 -1.18 10.19 23.38
N CYS A 99 -1.95 11.19 22.96
CA CYS A 99 -1.68 11.99 21.77
C CYS A 99 -1.11 13.39 22.10
N SER A 100 -0.48 14.02 21.12
CA SER A 100 0.15 15.35 21.27
C SER A 100 -0.81 16.50 21.52
N ASP A 101 -2.09 16.31 21.22
CA ASP A 101 -3.16 17.26 21.50
C ASP A 101 -3.84 17.02 22.86
N ASN A 102 -3.18 16.25 23.73
CA ASN A 102 -3.67 15.81 25.04
C ASN A 102 -4.92 14.93 25.00
N THR A 103 -5.32 14.41 23.84
CA THR A 103 -6.38 13.39 23.78
C THR A 103 -5.84 12.00 24.13
N GLU A 104 -6.71 11.18 24.73
CA GLU A 104 -6.40 9.82 25.14
C GLU A 104 -7.42 8.84 24.55
N TYR A 105 -6.95 7.66 24.15
CA TYR A 105 -7.79 6.57 23.65
C TYR A 105 -7.48 5.29 24.40
N GLU A 106 -8.51 4.54 24.76
CA GLU A 106 -8.38 3.21 25.35
C GLU A 106 -8.78 2.15 24.32
N CYS A 107 -7.97 1.12 24.14
CA CYS A 107 -8.23 0.03 23.22
C CYS A 107 -7.77 -1.32 23.80
N ARG A 108 -8.26 -2.42 23.22
CA ARG A 108 -7.82 -3.78 23.58
C ARG A 108 -6.67 -4.28 22.71
N ILE A 109 -6.62 -3.81 21.47
CA ILE A 109 -5.60 -4.16 20.50
C ILE A 109 -5.11 -2.85 19.90
N LEU A 110 -3.80 -2.64 19.94
CA LEU A 110 -3.12 -1.54 19.28
C LEU A 110 -2.29 -2.12 18.13
N VAL A 111 -2.46 -1.56 16.94
CA VAL A 111 -1.65 -1.90 15.76
C VAL A 111 -0.79 -0.70 15.40
N GLY A 112 0.53 -0.86 15.48
CA GLY A 112 1.50 0.14 15.01
C GLY A 112 1.66 0.07 13.50
N ALA A 113 1.22 1.11 12.81
CA ALA A 113 1.35 1.29 11.37
C ALA A 113 1.66 2.77 11.04
N ASP A 114 2.44 3.40 11.93
CA ASP A 114 2.82 4.82 11.94
C ASP A 114 4.12 5.14 11.19
#